data_AF-A0A6M2CLQ5-F1
#
_entry.id   AF-A0A6M2CLQ5-F1
#
_cell.length_a   1.000
_cell.length_b   1.000
_cell.length_c   1.000
_cell.angle_alpha   90.00
_cell.angle_beta   90.00
_cell.angle_gamma   90.00
#
_symmetry.space_group_name_H-M   'P 1'
#
loop_
_entity.id
_entity.type
_entity.pdbx_description
1 polymer ?
#
loop_
_entity_poly.entity_id
_entity_poly.type
_entity_poly.pdbx_seq_one_letter_code
_entity_poly.pdbx_strand_id
1 'polypeptide(L)'
;EAFACALNSVADCGRHHVWHQVDQLTCCVGTASTMAECLACELVDAGAVKFGSFTLKSGITSPFYVDLRVSVSYPKLLHDIADAVVAKIKEDNIEGDLLCGVPYTALPIATCVSMATEQPMVMVRKEVKAYGTKRPIEGTFHPGQKCIIIEDIVSSGSSIIEIAQALSTAGLVVTDAVVFLDREQGGKENLLKWNIKLHSIFHITSIMKKLVAKKRLSEEMASKVSAFVQAVKAPLVPSLLLPSPTKDTYAHRSLMARCLLAKRLLGLMDQKDRKS
;
A
#
# COMPACT_ATOMS: atom_id res chain seq x y z
N GLU A 1 2.56 -43.52 -21.94
CA GLU A 1 2.80 -42.58 -23.06
C GLU A 1 3.60 -41.41 -22.52
N ALA A 2 4.91 -41.49 -22.70
CA ALA A 2 5.88 -40.46 -22.32
C ALA A 2 6.64 -40.13 -23.60
N PHE A 3 6.58 -38.87 -24.03
CA PHE A 3 7.39 -38.41 -25.16
C PHE A 3 8.19 -37.18 -24.74
N ALA A 4 9.49 -37.42 -24.66
CA ALA A 4 10.54 -36.44 -24.53
C ALA A 4 10.71 -35.64 -25.84
N CYS A 5 11.02 -34.36 -25.65
CA CYS A 5 12.03 -33.55 -26.33
C CYS A 5 12.46 -33.95 -27.75
N ALA A 6 12.23 -33.06 -28.73
CA ALA A 6 13.21 -32.78 -29.78
C ALA A 6 13.04 -31.35 -30.32
N LEU A 7 14.17 -30.66 -30.36
CA LEU A 7 14.39 -29.31 -30.88
C LEU A 7 14.41 -29.27 -32.42
N ASN A 8 14.19 -28.03 -32.91
CA ASN A 8 14.63 -27.43 -34.17
C ASN A 8 13.81 -27.68 -35.46
N SER A 9 13.17 -26.61 -35.92
CA SER A 9 13.24 -26.18 -37.32
C SER A 9 12.95 -24.68 -37.43
N VAL A 10 13.94 -23.94 -37.91
CA VAL A 10 13.90 -22.51 -38.27
C VAL A 10 13.26 -22.37 -39.66
N ALA A 11 12.26 -21.49 -39.77
CA ALA A 11 11.82 -20.84 -41.02
C ALA A 11 11.12 -19.54 -40.60
N ASP A 12 11.84 -18.44 -40.46
CA ASP A 12 12.05 -17.43 -41.51
C ASP A 12 10.74 -16.86 -42.08
N CYS A 13 10.31 -15.75 -41.50
CA CYS A 13 9.46 -14.77 -42.17
C CYS A 13 9.86 -13.38 -41.65
N GLY A 14 10.86 -12.82 -42.32
CA GLY A 14 11.30 -11.46 -42.11
C GLY A 14 10.20 -10.43 -42.35
N ARG A 15 10.06 -9.50 -41.41
CA ARG A 15 9.60 -8.15 -41.70
C ARG A 15 10.45 -7.17 -40.90
N HIS A 16 11.27 -6.45 -41.64
CA HIS A 16 12.19 -5.42 -41.18
C HIS A 16 11.45 -4.31 -40.43
N HIS A 17 11.75 -4.16 -39.14
CA HIS A 17 11.79 -2.85 -38.50
C HIS A 17 13.10 -2.75 -37.74
N VAL A 18 13.99 -1.94 -38.33
CA VAL A 18 15.31 -1.56 -37.85
C VAL A 18 15.10 -0.73 -36.58
N TRP A 19 15.31 -1.33 -35.42
CA TRP A 19 15.65 -0.58 -34.22
C TRP A 19 17.17 -0.56 -34.15
N HIS A 20 17.73 0.57 -34.57
CA HIS A 20 19.12 0.89 -34.36
C HIS A 20 19.47 0.71 -32.87
N GLN A 21 20.43 -0.18 -32.67
CA GLN A 21 21.45 -0.17 -31.63
C GLN A 21 21.68 1.24 -31.08
N VAL A 22 21.12 1.52 -29.90
CA VAL A 22 21.56 2.59 -29.01
C VAL A 22 22.03 1.91 -27.74
N ASP A 23 23.35 1.75 -27.70
CA ASP A 23 24.25 1.75 -26.56
C ASP A 23 23.68 1.38 -25.19
N GLN A 24 24.20 0.25 -24.72
CA GLN A 24 24.63 -0.02 -23.35
C GLN A 24 24.60 1.20 -22.40
N LEU A 25 23.46 1.48 -21.78
CA LEU A 25 23.46 1.99 -20.41
C LEU A 25 23.36 0.77 -19.48
N THR A 26 24.52 0.43 -18.96
CA THR A 26 24.75 -0.42 -17.78
C THR A 26 23.54 -0.48 -16.85
N CYS A 27 22.94 -1.66 -16.80
CA CYS A 27 22.11 -2.10 -15.69
C CYS A 27 22.98 -2.04 -14.43
N CYS A 28 22.86 -0.94 -13.68
CA CYS A 28 23.41 -0.85 -12.35
C CYS A 28 22.63 -1.84 -11.48
N VAL A 29 23.14 -3.06 -11.32
CA VAL A 29 22.78 -3.92 -10.19
C VAL A 29 23.42 -3.28 -8.96
N GLY A 30 22.78 -2.20 -8.53
CA GLY A 30 23.21 -1.38 -7.43
C GLY A 30 22.61 -1.89 -6.13
N THR A 31 23.34 -1.72 -5.03
CA THR A 31 22.82 -1.93 -3.66
C THR A 31 21.49 -1.18 -3.46
N ALA A 32 20.66 -1.62 -2.50
CA ALA A 32 19.36 -0.98 -2.20
C ALA A 32 19.44 0.56 -2.02
N SER A 33 20.59 1.09 -1.56
CA SER A 33 20.78 2.54 -1.40
C SER A 33 20.86 3.27 -2.76
N THR A 34 21.48 2.67 -3.78
CA THR A 34 21.61 3.26 -5.12
C THR A 34 20.30 3.26 -5.91
N MET A 35 19.46 2.22 -5.78
CA MET A 35 18.10 2.23 -6.35
C MET A 35 17.25 3.33 -5.72
N ALA A 36 17.33 3.47 -4.39
CA ALA A 36 16.62 4.51 -3.67
C ALA A 36 17.13 5.95 -3.96
N GLU A 37 18.32 6.10 -4.52
CA GLU A 37 18.86 7.40 -4.96
C GLU A 37 18.34 7.80 -6.35
N CYS A 38 18.33 6.86 -7.30
CA CYS A 38 17.78 7.11 -8.63
C CYS A 38 16.28 7.44 -8.58
N LEU A 39 15.53 6.69 -7.77
CA LEU A 39 14.08 6.83 -7.71
C LEU A 39 13.61 8.21 -7.22
N ALA A 40 14.33 8.84 -6.28
CA ALA A 40 14.00 10.19 -5.81
C ALA A 40 14.11 11.25 -6.91
N CYS A 41 15.10 11.13 -7.80
CA CYS A 41 15.24 12.02 -8.95
C CYS A 41 14.15 11.74 -10.00
N GLU A 42 13.89 10.47 -10.30
CA GLU A 42 12.84 10.07 -11.26
C GLU A 42 11.46 10.58 -10.86
N LEU A 43 11.13 10.59 -9.55
CA LEU A 43 9.89 11.19 -9.05
C LEU A 43 9.77 12.68 -9.34
N VAL A 44 10.88 13.44 -9.27
CA VAL A 44 10.89 14.86 -9.63
C VAL A 44 10.76 15.02 -11.14
N ASP A 45 11.49 14.21 -11.92
CA ASP A 45 11.47 14.24 -13.39
C ASP A 45 10.08 13.91 -13.96
N ALA A 46 9.38 12.95 -13.35
CA ALA A 46 8.00 12.60 -13.69
C ALA A 46 6.97 13.64 -13.21
N GLY A 47 7.39 14.67 -12.47
CA GLY A 47 6.51 15.67 -11.86
C GLY A 47 5.67 15.13 -10.71
N ALA A 48 6.04 13.99 -10.13
CA ALA A 48 5.37 13.41 -8.97
C ALA A 48 5.69 14.17 -7.67
N VAL A 49 6.84 14.83 -7.59
CA VAL A 49 7.20 15.74 -6.49
C VAL A 49 7.42 17.14 -7.06
N LYS A 50 6.68 18.11 -6.53
CA LYS A 50 6.71 19.52 -6.97
C LYS A 50 7.05 20.44 -5.81
N PHE A 51 7.84 21.48 -6.10
CA PHE A 51 8.22 22.53 -5.14
C PHE A 51 7.65 23.87 -5.58
N GLY A 52 7.26 24.70 -4.62
CA GLY A 52 6.59 25.97 -4.91
C GLY A 52 5.67 26.39 -3.77
N SER A 53 4.52 26.95 -4.09
CA SER A 53 3.50 27.36 -3.12
C SER A 53 2.18 26.67 -3.48
N PHE A 54 1.69 25.80 -2.60
CA PHE A 54 0.50 24.98 -2.85
C PHE A 54 -0.49 25.09 -1.69
N THR A 55 -1.72 25.52 -1.96
CA THR A 55 -2.78 25.53 -0.96
C THR A 55 -3.35 24.12 -0.78
N LEU A 56 -3.17 23.53 0.40
CA LEU A 56 -3.74 22.24 0.76
C LEU A 56 -5.25 22.36 0.99
N LYS A 57 -5.97 21.22 0.99
CA LYS A 57 -7.41 21.18 1.32
C LYS A 57 -7.74 21.80 2.70
N SER A 58 -6.77 21.81 3.62
CA SER A 58 -6.89 22.45 4.93
C SER A 58 -6.79 23.98 4.89
N GLY A 59 -6.53 24.58 3.73
CA GLY A 59 -6.23 26.01 3.58
C GLY A 59 -4.77 26.38 3.89
N ILE A 60 -3.96 25.44 4.39
CA ILE A 60 -2.55 25.65 4.69
C ILE A 60 -1.73 25.70 3.41
N THR A 61 -0.86 26.70 3.27
CA THR A 61 0.11 26.77 2.17
C THR A 61 1.32 25.89 2.44
N SER A 62 1.56 24.91 1.56
CA SER A 62 2.68 23.97 1.60
C SER A 62 3.76 24.37 0.60
N PRO A 63 5.06 24.27 0.96
CA PRO A 63 6.17 24.54 0.04
C PRO A 63 6.40 23.41 -0.98
N PHE A 64 5.69 22.29 -0.84
CA PHE A 64 5.79 21.14 -1.72
C PHE A 64 4.44 20.46 -1.93
N TYR A 65 4.33 19.69 -3.01
CA TYR A 65 3.18 18.84 -3.32
C TYR A 65 3.67 17.52 -3.90
N VAL A 66 3.02 16.42 -3.51
CA VAL A 66 3.35 15.09 -4.01
C VAL A 66 2.10 14.45 -4.59
N ASP A 67 2.24 13.90 -5.80
CA ASP A 67 1.19 13.24 -6.56
C ASP A 67 1.73 12.02 -7.31
N LEU A 68 1.62 10.85 -6.69
CA LEU A 68 2.07 9.59 -7.29
C LEU A 68 1.10 9.04 -8.34
N ARG A 69 -0.06 9.68 -8.60
CA ARG A 69 -0.97 9.23 -9.68
C ARG A 69 -0.31 9.32 -11.04
N VAL A 70 0.63 10.23 -11.23
CA VAL A 70 1.38 10.36 -12.48
C VAL A 70 2.23 9.12 -12.79
N SER A 71 2.57 8.30 -11.78
CA SER A 71 3.41 7.10 -11.96
C SER A 71 2.81 6.10 -12.95
N VAL A 72 1.48 6.02 -13.08
CA VAL A 72 0.82 5.11 -14.02
C VAL A 72 1.09 5.45 -15.48
N SER A 73 1.50 6.70 -15.76
CA SER A 73 1.92 7.14 -17.10
C SER A 73 3.38 6.79 -17.41
N TYR A 74 4.14 6.28 -16.43
CA TYR A 74 5.54 5.92 -16.55
C TYR A 74 5.74 4.48 -16.07
N PRO A 75 5.52 3.45 -16.91
CA PRO A 75 5.53 2.05 -16.49
C PRO A 75 6.80 1.60 -15.77
N LYS A 76 7.98 2.10 -16.19
CA LYS A 76 9.25 1.86 -15.49
C LYS A 76 9.21 2.41 -14.06
N LEU A 77 8.76 3.65 -13.87
CA LEU A 77 8.65 4.26 -12.55
C LEU A 77 7.66 3.51 -11.66
N LEU A 78 6.51 3.08 -12.20
CA LEU A 78 5.54 2.28 -11.45
C LEU A 78 6.14 0.93 -11.02
N HIS A 79 6.89 0.29 -11.91
CA HIS A 79 7.63 -0.94 -11.60
C HIS A 79 8.67 -0.70 -10.49
N ASP A 80 9.49 0.33 -10.60
CA ASP A 80 10.53 0.66 -9.61
C ASP A 80 9.92 1.00 -8.24
N ILE A 81 8.75 1.65 -8.21
CA ILE A 81 7.97 1.89 -6.99
C ILE A 81 7.51 0.55 -6.37
N ALA A 82 6.96 -0.36 -7.18
CA ALA A 82 6.50 -1.66 -6.70
C ALA A 82 7.66 -2.52 -6.18
N ASP A 83 8.79 -2.53 -6.86
CA ASP A 83 10.02 -3.23 -6.42
C ASP A 83 10.51 -2.69 -5.08
N ALA A 84 10.46 -1.37 -4.87
CA ALA A 84 10.82 -0.77 -3.59
C ALA A 84 9.89 -1.24 -2.46
N VAL A 85 8.58 -1.39 -2.74
CA VAL A 85 7.60 -1.94 -1.78
C VAL A 85 7.90 -3.40 -1.48
N VAL A 86 8.18 -4.23 -2.48
CA VAL A 86 8.55 -5.64 -2.30
C VAL A 86 9.84 -5.76 -1.47
N ALA A 87 10.85 -4.95 -1.79
CA ALA A 87 12.09 -4.91 -1.04
C ALA A 87 11.84 -4.55 0.43
N LYS A 88 10.95 -3.59 0.71
CA LYS A 88 10.63 -3.17 2.07
C LYS A 88 9.88 -4.26 2.86
N ILE A 89 8.94 -4.94 2.22
CA ILE A 89 8.24 -6.10 2.82
C ILE A 89 9.24 -7.18 3.25
N LYS A 90 10.22 -7.48 2.39
CA LYS A 90 11.27 -8.46 2.67
C LYS A 90 12.25 -7.98 3.76
N GLU A 91 12.74 -6.76 3.66
CA GLU A 91 13.69 -6.16 4.62
C GLU A 91 13.15 -6.17 6.05
N ASP A 92 11.88 -5.77 6.21
CA ASP A 92 11.25 -5.65 7.51
C ASP A 92 10.60 -6.97 7.98
N ASN A 93 10.76 -8.06 7.22
CA ASN A 93 10.18 -9.38 7.46
C ASN A 93 8.66 -9.32 7.71
N ILE A 94 7.94 -8.60 6.84
CA ILE A 94 6.50 -8.41 6.97
C ILE A 94 5.79 -9.63 6.39
N GLU A 95 5.16 -10.41 7.26
CA GLU A 95 4.36 -11.57 6.86
C GLU A 95 2.89 -11.16 6.63
N GLY A 96 2.24 -11.77 5.64
CA GLY A 96 0.82 -11.60 5.38
C GLY A 96 0.30 -12.55 4.29
N ASP A 97 -0.99 -12.86 4.36
CA ASP A 97 -1.67 -13.75 3.40
C ASP A 97 -2.21 -12.98 2.19
N LEU A 98 -2.56 -11.70 2.39
CA LEU A 98 -3.25 -10.86 1.42
C LEU A 98 -2.61 -9.47 1.33
N LEU A 99 -2.74 -8.83 0.16
CA LEU A 99 -2.42 -7.42 -0.04
C LEU A 99 -3.71 -6.60 -0.19
N CYS A 100 -3.72 -5.37 0.30
CA CYS A 100 -4.80 -4.41 0.02
C CYS A 100 -4.22 -3.03 -0.24
N GLY A 101 -4.37 -2.53 -1.48
CA GLY A 101 -4.04 -1.16 -1.83
C GLY A 101 -5.09 -0.18 -1.33
N VAL A 102 -4.67 0.94 -0.77
CA VAL A 102 -5.59 2.04 -0.41
C VAL A 102 -6.10 2.75 -1.69
N PRO A 103 -7.42 2.92 -1.87
CA PRO A 103 -7.95 3.63 -3.03
C PRO A 103 -7.53 5.11 -3.08
N TYR A 104 -7.03 5.65 -4.19
CA TYR A 104 -6.97 5.06 -5.54
C TYR A 104 -5.56 4.80 -6.04
N THR A 105 -4.61 5.67 -5.70
CA THR A 105 -3.26 5.65 -6.27
C THR A 105 -2.48 4.39 -5.89
N ALA A 106 -2.72 3.84 -4.71
CA ALA A 106 -2.01 2.64 -4.27
C ALA A 106 -2.56 1.35 -4.90
N LEU A 107 -3.70 1.38 -5.60
CA LEU A 107 -4.27 0.18 -6.25
C LEU A 107 -3.38 -0.35 -7.39
N PRO A 108 -2.91 0.47 -8.36
CA PRO A 108 -1.92 0.03 -9.34
C PRO A 108 -0.63 -0.49 -8.71
N ILE A 109 -0.13 0.19 -7.68
CA ILE A 109 1.10 -0.21 -6.97
C ILE A 109 0.90 -1.59 -6.32
N ALA A 110 -0.17 -1.78 -5.55
CA ALA A 110 -0.49 -3.05 -4.91
C ALA A 110 -0.72 -4.18 -5.93
N THR A 111 -1.28 -3.87 -7.10
CA THR A 111 -1.45 -4.84 -8.18
C THR A 111 -0.08 -5.30 -8.72
N CYS A 112 0.85 -4.37 -8.96
CA CYS A 112 2.21 -4.72 -9.38
C CYS A 112 2.96 -5.53 -8.31
N VAL A 113 2.82 -5.17 -7.02
CA VAL A 113 3.39 -5.92 -5.90
C VAL A 113 2.81 -7.34 -5.85
N SER A 114 1.49 -7.48 -5.97
CA SER A 114 0.80 -8.78 -6.02
C SER A 114 1.31 -9.67 -7.14
N MET A 115 1.51 -9.10 -8.34
CA MET A 115 2.09 -9.84 -9.47
C MET A 115 3.54 -10.24 -9.21
N ALA A 116 4.35 -9.37 -8.60
CA ALA A 116 5.76 -9.63 -8.34
C ALA A 116 6.00 -10.63 -7.21
N THR A 117 5.08 -10.74 -6.25
CA THR A 117 5.20 -11.66 -5.09
C THR A 117 4.30 -12.88 -5.19
N GLU A 118 3.48 -12.99 -6.25
CA GLU A 118 2.42 -13.99 -6.40
C GLU A 118 1.44 -14.03 -5.21
N GLN A 119 1.34 -12.94 -4.44
CA GLN A 119 0.48 -12.85 -3.27
C GLN A 119 -0.92 -12.34 -3.65
N PRO A 120 -2.01 -12.99 -3.21
CA PRO A 120 -3.36 -12.54 -3.54
C PRO A 120 -3.67 -11.14 -3.02
N MET A 121 -4.51 -10.40 -3.76
CA MET A 121 -4.92 -9.04 -3.43
C MET A 121 -6.44 -8.94 -3.24
N VAL A 122 -6.85 -8.14 -2.27
CA VAL A 122 -8.24 -7.68 -2.08
C VAL A 122 -8.33 -6.17 -2.26
N MET A 123 -9.53 -5.67 -2.54
CA MET A 123 -9.75 -4.24 -2.78
C MET A 123 -10.95 -3.74 -1.99
N VAL A 124 -10.75 -2.75 -1.13
CA VAL A 124 -11.85 -2.04 -0.47
C VAL A 124 -12.41 -0.99 -1.43
N ARG A 125 -13.73 -0.96 -1.57
CA ARG A 125 -14.42 0.07 -2.35
C ARG A 125 -14.63 1.32 -1.52
N LYS A 126 -14.30 2.48 -2.10
CA LYS A 126 -14.55 3.78 -1.47
C LYS A 126 -16.03 4.17 -1.53
N GLU A 127 -16.69 3.93 -2.66
CA GLU A 127 -18.13 4.16 -2.82
C GLU A 127 -18.92 2.84 -2.70
N VAL A 128 -19.93 2.84 -1.83
CA VAL A 128 -20.89 1.74 -1.75
C VAL A 128 -21.92 1.91 -2.88
N LYS A 129 -21.98 0.97 -3.82
CA LYS A 129 -23.02 0.97 -4.86
C LYS A 129 -24.41 0.83 -4.22
N ALA A 130 -25.37 1.59 -4.73
CA ALA A 130 -26.78 1.50 -4.30
C ALA A 130 -27.43 0.14 -4.68
N TYR A 131 -26.84 -0.60 -5.62
CA TYR A 131 -27.35 -1.86 -6.18
C TYR A 131 -26.26 -2.95 -6.25
N GLY A 132 -26.65 -4.24 -6.21
CA GLY A 132 -25.74 -5.39 -6.23
C GLY A 132 -25.48 -6.04 -4.86
N THR A 133 -24.41 -6.83 -4.73
CA THR A 133 -24.08 -7.63 -3.52
C THR A 133 -23.70 -6.82 -2.29
N LYS A 134 -23.59 -5.48 -2.40
CA LYS A 134 -23.25 -4.52 -1.32
C LYS A 134 -21.98 -4.86 -0.52
N ARG A 135 -21.11 -5.72 -1.05
CA ARG A 135 -19.87 -6.10 -0.36
C ARG A 135 -18.88 -4.92 -0.42
N PRO A 136 -18.35 -4.46 0.72
CA PRO A 136 -17.38 -3.37 0.76
C PRO A 136 -16.00 -3.78 0.25
N ILE A 137 -15.72 -5.09 0.14
CA ILE A 137 -14.43 -5.65 -0.23
C ILE A 137 -14.61 -6.61 -1.42
N GLU A 138 -13.79 -6.41 -2.44
CA GLU A 138 -13.68 -7.26 -3.63
C GLU A 138 -12.48 -8.20 -3.50
N GLY A 139 -12.59 -9.39 -4.10
CA GLY A 139 -11.60 -10.47 -4.00
C GLY A 139 -12.07 -11.64 -3.14
N THR A 140 -11.24 -12.69 -3.09
CA THR A 140 -11.48 -13.89 -2.29
C THR A 140 -10.66 -13.84 -1.02
N PHE A 141 -11.29 -14.06 0.12
CA PHE A 141 -10.62 -14.09 1.42
C PHE A 141 -11.40 -14.92 2.44
N HIS A 142 -10.71 -15.25 3.52
CA HIS A 142 -11.22 -15.98 4.67
C HIS A 142 -10.96 -15.20 5.96
N PRO A 143 -11.89 -15.21 6.92
CA PRO A 143 -11.66 -14.61 8.22
C PRO A 143 -10.41 -15.18 8.91
N GLY A 144 -9.65 -14.32 9.57
CA GLY A 144 -8.38 -14.65 10.22
C GLY A 144 -7.14 -14.44 9.35
N GLN A 145 -7.29 -14.30 8.02
CA GLN A 145 -6.16 -13.98 7.15
C GLN A 145 -5.57 -12.61 7.48
N LYS A 146 -4.24 -12.53 7.45
CA LYS A 146 -3.48 -11.32 7.67
C LYS A 146 -3.33 -10.54 6.37
N CYS A 147 -3.74 -9.27 6.37
CA CYS A 147 -3.70 -8.41 5.21
C CYS A 147 -2.70 -7.26 5.41
N ILE A 148 -1.74 -7.13 4.49
CA ILE A 148 -0.78 -6.03 4.43
C ILE A 148 -1.43 -4.89 3.64
N ILE A 149 -1.51 -3.71 4.24
CA ILE A 149 -1.99 -2.51 3.53
C ILE A 149 -0.83 -1.88 2.76
N ILE A 150 -1.07 -1.57 1.48
CA ILE A 150 -0.13 -0.82 0.63
C ILE A 150 -0.69 0.57 0.40
N GLU A 151 0.11 1.59 0.70
CA GLU A 151 -0.24 3.00 0.56
C GLU A 151 0.80 3.76 -0.26
N ASP A 152 0.37 4.77 -1.02
CA ASP A 152 1.28 5.60 -1.80
C ASP A 152 1.93 6.69 -0.92
N ILE A 153 1.12 7.49 -0.22
CA ILE A 153 1.58 8.62 0.57
C ILE A 153 0.81 8.68 1.90
N VAL A 154 1.52 8.74 3.02
CA VAL A 154 0.91 8.93 4.34
C VAL A 154 1.15 10.33 4.88
N SER A 155 0.11 10.89 5.51
CA SER A 155 0.15 12.16 6.26
C SER A 155 -0.38 11.98 7.68
N SER A 156 -1.71 11.88 7.85
CA SER A 156 -2.38 11.57 9.12
C SER A 156 -2.49 10.08 9.40
N GLY A 157 -2.45 9.23 8.36
CA GLY A 157 -2.79 7.82 8.44
C GLY A 157 -4.29 7.51 8.39
N SER A 158 -5.17 8.51 8.24
CA SER A 158 -6.63 8.30 8.27
C SER A 158 -7.13 7.36 7.18
N SER A 159 -6.60 7.47 5.95
CA SER A 159 -6.98 6.58 4.84
C SER A 159 -6.65 5.11 5.16
N ILE A 160 -5.45 4.85 5.68
CA ILE A 160 -5.03 3.51 6.11
C ILE A 160 -5.95 3.00 7.22
N ILE A 161 -6.30 3.83 8.19
CA ILE A 161 -7.22 3.47 9.29
C ILE A 161 -8.60 3.09 8.76
N GLU A 162 -9.17 3.88 7.84
CA GLU A 162 -10.46 3.58 7.20
C GLU A 162 -10.43 2.21 6.50
N ILE A 163 -9.34 1.92 5.77
CA ILE A 163 -9.16 0.62 5.10
C ILE A 163 -8.99 -0.51 6.11
N ALA A 164 -8.17 -0.31 7.14
CA ALA A 164 -7.95 -1.30 8.19
C ALA A 164 -9.26 -1.65 8.92
N GLN A 165 -10.12 -0.66 9.17
CA GLN A 165 -11.44 -0.88 9.76
C GLN A 165 -12.35 -1.70 8.84
N ALA A 166 -12.38 -1.39 7.55
CA ALA A 166 -13.18 -2.14 6.58
C ALA A 166 -12.73 -3.62 6.52
N LEU A 167 -11.41 -3.85 6.43
CA LEU A 167 -10.81 -5.20 6.45
C LEU A 167 -11.13 -5.93 7.75
N SER A 168 -10.96 -5.26 8.89
CA SER A 168 -11.24 -5.84 10.23
C SER A 168 -12.70 -6.21 10.41
N THR A 169 -13.62 -5.39 9.89
CA THR A 169 -15.07 -5.66 9.90
C THR A 169 -15.42 -6.91 9.09
N ALA A 170 -14.64 -7.20 8.04
CA ALA A 170 -14.77 -8.42 7.25
C ALA A 170 -14.05 -9.64 7.87
N GLY A 171 -13.45 -9.49 9.06
CA GLY A 171 -12.77 -10.56 9.79
C GLY A 171 -11.31 -10.75 9.41
N LEU A 172 -10.71 -9.84 8.65
CA LEU A 172 -9.27 -9.87 8.33
C LEU A 172 -8.45 -9.24 9.45
N VAL A 173 -7.21 -9.67 9.59
CA VAL A 173 -6.25 -9.14 10.57
C VAL A 173 -5.34 -8.14 9.87
N VAL A 174 -5.26 -6.91 10.39
CA VAL A 174 -4.39 -5.85 9.85
C VAL A 174 -3.44 -5.39 10.95
N THR A 175 -2.14 -5.57 10.75
CA THR A 175 -1.09 -5.17 11.70
C THR A 175 -0.01 -4.32 11.05
N ASP A 176 0.14 -4.37 9.74
CA ASP A 176 1.25 -3.76 9.03
C ASP A 176 0.73 -2.98 7.81
N ALA A 177 1.23 -1.76 7.66
CA ALA A 177 1.01 -0.92 6.48
C ALA A 177 2.36 -0.51 5.89
N VAL A 178 2.55 -0.75 4.60
CA VAL A 178 3.73 -0.33 3.85
C VAL A 178 3.37 0.87 3.01
N VAL A 179 4.11 1.96 3.20
CA VAL A 179 3.90 3.22 2.49
C VAL A 179 5.13 3.60 1.68
N PHE A 180 4.90 4.07 0.46
CA PHE A 180 5.99 4.55 -0.36
C PHE A 180 6.60 5.85 0.17
N LEU A 181 5.78 6.85 0.49
CA LEU A 181 6.25 8.12 1.05
C LEU A 181 5.55 8.51 2.36
N ASP A 182 6.33 8.70 3.41
CA ASP A 182 5.90 9.33 4.65
C ASP A 182 6.23 10.83 4.65
N ARG A 183 5.18 11.65 4.81
CA ARG A 183 5.30 13.10 4.92
C ARG A 183 5.79 13.58 6.30
N GLU A 184 5.91 12.68 7.28
CA GLU A 184 6.40 12.93 8.65
C GLU A 184 5.49 13.89 9.45
N GLN A 185 4.18 13.82 9.17
CA GLN A 185 3.17 14.71 9.75
C GLN A 185 2.29 14.04 10.82
N GLY A 186 2.71 12.93 11.43
CA GLY A 186 1.98 12.29 12.54
C GLY A 186 1.31 10.95 12.20
N GLY A 187 1.43 10.48 10.96
CA GLY A 187 0.80 9.24 10.50
C GLY A 187 1.28 8.00 11.24
N LYS A 188 2.58 7.90 11.50
CA LYS A 188 3.19 6.79 12.24
C LYS A 188 2.62 6.68 13.65
N GLU A 189 2.56 7.79 14.37
CA GLU A 189 2.08 7.85 15.75
C GLU A 189 0.57 7.58 15.83
N ASN A 190 -0.19 8.05 14.84
CA ASN A 190 -1.61 7.76 14.74
C ASN A 190 -1.83 6.26 14.49
N LEU A 191 -1.18 5.67 13.50
CA LEU A 191 -1.35 4.26 13.16
C LEU A 191 -0.94 3.31 14.29
N LEU A 192 0.11 3.66 15.05
CA LEU A 192 0.52 2.87 16.20
C LEU A 192 -0.58 2.75 17.26
N LYS A 193 -1.41 3.78 17.46
CA LYS A 193 -2.58 3.73 18.37
C LYS A 193 -3.66 2.76 17.91
N TRP A 194 -3.68 2.46 16.61
CA TRP A 194 -4.56 1.48 15.99
C TRP A 194 -3.91 0.10 15.90
N ASN A 195 -2.76 -0.12 16.56
CA ASN A 195 -1.95 -1.35 16.46
C ASN A 195 -1.49 -1.66 15.02
N ILE A 196 -1.34 -0.63 14.19
CA ILE A 196 -0.82 -0.76 12.83
C ILE A 196 0.60 -0.21 12.82
N LYS A 197 1.57 -1.06 12.52
CA LYS A 197 2.95 -0.68 12.30
C LYS A 197 3.10 -0.11 10.90
N LEU A 198 3.58 1.13 10.81
CA LEU A 198 3.86 1.80 9.55
C LEU A 198 5.31 1.55 9.12
N HIS A 199 5.48 1.08 7.89
CA HIS A 199 6.75 0.80 7.24
C HIS A 199 6.93 1.75 6.05
N SER A 200 7.81 2.73 6.19
CA SER A 200 8.01 3.78 5.18
C SER A 200 9.25 3.48 4.34
N ILE A 201 9.13 3.55 3.02
CA ILE A 201 10.26 3.41 2.09
C ILE A 201 11.05 4.73 2.05
N PHE A 202 10.33 5.83 1.87
CA PHE A 202 10.90 7.17 1.90
C PHE A 202 10.25 8.04 2.97
N HIS A 203 11.08 8.91 3.55
CA HIS A 203 10.64 10.06 4.30
C HIS A 203 10.84 11.32 3.46
N ILE A 204 9.93 12.29 3.54
CA ILE A 204 10.04 13.53 2.76
C ILE A 204 11.37 14.25 3.04
N THR A 205 11.83 14.29 4.29
CA THR A 205 13.14 14.86 4.64
C THR A 205 14.31 14.14 3.97
N SER A 206 14.21 12.82 3.79
CA SER A 206 15.22 12.02 3.11
C SER A 206 15.25 12.29 1.61
N ILE A 207 14.09 12.49 0.98
CA ILE A 207 14.01 12.93 -0.42
C ILE A 207 14.67 14.32 -0.57
N MET A 208 14.39 15.27 0.33
CA MET A 208 14.98 16.60 0.26
C MET A 208 16.52 16.55 0.32
N LYS A 209 17.07 15.81 1.29
CA LYS A 209 18.52 15.63 1.44
C LYS A 209 19.16 15.07 0.16
N LYS A 210 18.54 14.05 -0.44
CA LYS A 210 19.01 13.45 -1.71
C LYS A 210 18.99 14.45 -2.87
N LEU A 211 17.92 15.23 -3.00
CA LEU A 211 17.79 16.22 -4.07
C LEU A 211 18.80 17.37 -3.93
N VAL A 212 19.09 17.82 -2.71
CA VAL A 212 20.15 18.81 -2.44
C VAL A 212 21.52 18.25 -2.83
N ALA A 213 21.85 17.02 -2.42
CA ALA A 213 23.12 16.38 -2.76
C ALA A 213 23.33 16.25 -4.28
N LYS A 214 22.26 16.05 -5.04
CA LYS A 214 22.28 15.99 -6.51
C LYS A 214 22.15 17.37 -7.19
N LYS A 215 22.15 18.46 -6.43
CA LYS A 215 21.96 19.84 -6.94
C LYS A 215 20.66 20.04 -7.72
N ARG A 216 19.63 19.24 -7.41
CA ARG A 216 18.29 19.30 -8.00
C ARG A 216 17.32 20.17 -7.19
N LEU A 217 17.71 20.56 -5.97
CA LEU A 217 16.94 21.40 -5.05
C LEU A 217 17.90 22.36 -4.33
N SER A 218 17.48 23.62 -4.12
CA SER A 218 18.26 24.56 -3.32
C SER A 218 18.18 24.24 -1.82
N GLU A 219 19.25 24.52 -1.08
CA GLU A 219 19.28 24.38 0.38
C GLU A 219 18.22 25.24 1.07
N GLU A 220 17.93 26.43 0.51
CA GLU A 220 16.87 27.31 0.99
C GLU A 220 15.50 26.64 0.90
N MET A 221 15.17 26.03 -0.24
CA MET A 221 13.88 25.34 -0.42
C MET A 221 13.79 24.11 0.48
N ALA A 222 14.86 23.32 0.60
CA ALA A 222 14.91 22.17 1.51
C ALA A 222 14.68 22.59 2.98
N SER A 223 15.23 23.74 3.38
CA SER A 223 15.02 24.31 4.71
C SER A 223 13.57 24.74 4.93
N LYS A 224 12.94 25.39 3.93
CA LYS A 224 11.50 25.74 3.98
C LYS A 224 10.61 24.50 4.13
N VAL A 225 10.88 23.44 3.38
CA VAL A 225 10.16 22.16 3.48
C VAL A 225 10.33 21.56 4.87
N SER A 226 11.56 21.51 5.39
CA SER A 226 11.84 20.94 6.71
C SER A 226 11.13 21.69 7.83
N ALA A 227 11.16 23.03 7.81
CA ALA A 227 10.44 23.87 8.77
C ALA A 227 8.93 23.64 8.70
N PHE A 228 8.37 23.52 7.49
CA PHE A 228 6.95 23.22 7.30
C PHE A 228 6.55 21.86 7.89
N VAL A 229 7.32 20.80 7.62
CA VAL A 229 7.05 19.44 8.12
C VAL A 229 7.09 19.38 9.66
N GLN A 230 7.98 20.16 10.28
CA GLN A 230 8.05 20.28 11.74
C GLN A 230 6.85 21.03 12.32
N ALA A 231 6.46 22.14 11.70
CA ALA A 231 5.39 23.01 12.20
C ALA A 231 3.99 22.44 11.96
N VAL A 232 3.76 21.75 10.84
CA VAL A 232 2.44 21.29 10.42
C VAL A 232 2.29 19.80 10.70
N LYS A 233 1.62 19.48 11.81
CA LYS A 233 1.17 18.12 12.12
C LYS A 233 -0.26 17.90 11.65
N ALA A 234 -0.52 16.70 11.14
CA ALA A 234 -1.85 16.26 10.79
C ALA A 234 -2.65 16.02 12.08
N PRO A 235 -3.98 16.20 12.04
CA PRO A 235 -4.82 15.98 13.21
C PRO A 235 -4.70 14.54 13.72
N LEU A 236 -4.83 14.39 15.03
CA LEU A 236 -5.00 13.10 15.68
C LEU A 236 -6.25 12.42 15.15
N VAL A 237 -6.13 11.17 14.71
CA VAL A 237 -7.29 10.35 14.35
C VAL A 237 -7.74 9.62 15.63
N PRO A 238 -8.91 9.94 16.21
CA PRO A 238 -9.36 9.33 17.46
C PRO A 238 -9.44 7.82 17.31
N SER A 239 -8.69 7.09 18.13
CA SER A 239 -8.80 5.63 18.22
C SER A 239 -10.17 5.26 18.79
N LEU A 240 -11.14 4.96 17.94
CA LEU A 240 -12.23 4.08 18.35
C LEU A 240 -11.58 2.71 18.47
N LEU A 241 -11.56 2.12 19.67
CA LEU A 241 -11.11 0.75 19.90
C LEU A 241 -11.53 -0.09 18.70
N LEU A 242 -10.56 -0.57 17.90
CA LEU A 242 -10.88 -1.55 16.87
C LEU A 242 -11.63 -2.64 17.63
N PRO A 243 -12.86 -3.01 17.21
CA PRO A 243 -13.40 -4.25 17.70
C PRO A 243 -12.33 -5.28 17.35
N SER A 244 -11.68 -5.85 18.37
CA SER A 244 -10.91 -7.08 18.18
C SER A 244 -11.82 -7.98 17.34
N PRO A 245 -11.33 -8.71 16.33
CA PRO A 245 -12.17 -9.65 15.61
C PRO A 245 -12.71 -10.65 16.63
N THR A 246 -13.87 -10.32 17.21
CA THR A 246 -14.57 -11.16 18.14
C THR A 246 -15.08 -12.23 17.23
N LYS A 247 -14.47 -13.40 17.27
CA LYS A 247 -15.10 -14.61 16.77
C LYS A 247 -16.51 -14.57 17.35
N ASP A 248 -17.49 -14.34 16.49
CA ASP A 248 -18.87 -14.20 16.87
C ASP A 248 -19.25 -15.53 17.54
N THR A 249 -19.22 -15.55 18.87
CA THR A 249 -19.29 -16.81 19.62
C THR A 249 -20.62 -17.48 19.33
N TYR A 250 -20.68 -18.80 19.46
CA TYR A 250 -21.94 -19.51 19.29
C TYR A 250 -23.01 -18.97 20.26
N ALA A 251 -22.61 -18.55 21.47
CA ALA A 251 -23.45 -17.79 22.39
C ALA A 251 -24.01 -16.48 21.80
N HIS A 252 -23.15 -15.61 21.23
CA HIS A 252 -23.59 -14.33 20.68
C HIS A 252 -24.53 -14.53 19.48
N ARG A 253 -24.20 -15.47 18.59
CA ARG A 253 -25.05 -15.83 17.45
C ARG A 253 -26.40 -16.43 17.88
N SER A 254 -26.44 -17.19 18.99
CA SER A 254 -27.68 -17.74 19.55
C SER A 254 -28.63 -16.63 20.01
N LEU A 255 -28.10 -15.59 20.67
CA LEU A 255 -28.89 -14.44 21.12
C LEU A 255 -29.52 -13.65 19.96
N MET A 256 -28.81 -13.56 18.84
CA MET A 256 -29.25 -12.85 17.63
C MET A 256 -30.16 -13.66 16.70
N ALA A 257 -30.27 -14.98 16.91
CA ALA A 257 -31.04 -15.86 16.04
C ALA A 257 -32.55 -15.63 16.19
N ARG A 258 -33.21 -15.23 15.09
CA ARG A 258 -34.67 -15.03 15.02
C ARG A 258 -35.47 -16.34 15.03
N CYS A 259 -34.84 -17.44 14.63
CA CYS A 259 -35.46 -18.77 14.60
C CYS A 259 -35.11 -19.56 15.86
N LEU A 260 -36.13 -20.13 16.53
CA LEU A 260 -35.99 -20.97 17.73
C LEU A 260 -35.04 -22.16 17.52
N LEU A 261 -35.09 -22.80 16.34
CA LEU A 261 -34.23 -23.94 16.02
C LEU A 261 -32.76 -23.52 15.94
N ALA A 262 -32.48 -22.40 15.25
CA ALA A 262 -31.13 -21.86 15.13
C ALA A 262 -30.58 -21.42 16.49
N LYS A 263 -31.41 -20.78 17.33
CA LYS A 263 -31.07 -20.40 18.71
C LYS A 263 -30.65 -21.61 19.55
N ARG A 264 -31.42 -22.70 19.47
CA ARG A 264 -31.14 -23.96 20.19
C ARG A 264 -29.88 -24.64 19.69
N LEU A 265 -29.69 -24.74 18.37
CA LEU A 265 -28.49 -25.35 17.77
C LEU A 265 -27.22 -24.60 18.17
N LEU A 266 -27.22 -23.28 18.05
CA LEU A 266 -26.09 -22.43 18.44
C LEU A 266 -25.78 -22.52 19.93
N GLY A 267 -26.82 -22.63 20.78
CA GLY A 267 -26.62 -22.88 22.21
C GLY A 267 -25.91 -24.22 22.51
N LEU A 268 -26.23 -25.28 21.76
CA LEU A 268 -25.55 -26.58 21.90
C LEU A 268 -24.10 -26.53 21.41
N MET A 269 -23.85 -25.81 20.31
CA MET A 269 -22.50 -25.60 19.80
C MET A 269 -21.64 -24.85 20.81
N ASP A 270 -22.18 -23.82 21.46
CA ASP A 270 -21.49 -23.08 22.53
C ASP A 270 -21.15 -23.96 23.73
N GLN A 271 -22.08 -24.81 24.17
CA GLN A 271 -21.84 -25.75 25.27
C GLN A 271 -20.74 -26.78 24.94
N LYS A 272 -20.64 -27.20 23.68
CA LYS A 272 -19.58 -28.12 23.22
C LYS A 272 -18.23 -27.41 23.15
N ASP A 273 -18.22 -26.18 22.66
CA ASP A 273 -17.03 -25.34 22.53
C ASP A 273 -16.39 -25.05 23.91
N ARG A 274 -17.20 -24.83 24.96
CA ARG A 274 -16.73 -24.63 26.34
C ARG A 274 -16.20 -25.89 27.04
N LYS A 275 -16.46 -27.08 26.49
CA LYS A 275 -16.07 -28.38 27.08
C LYS A 275 -14.88 -29.01 26.37
N SER A 276 -14.43 -28.43 25.26
CA SER A 276 -13.23 -28.84 24.51
C SER A 276 -12.05 -27.96 24.92
#